data_AF-A0A3B9LEV6-F1
#
_entry.id   AF-A0A3B9LEV6-F1
#
_cell.length_a   1.000
_cell.length_b   1.000
_cell.length_c   1.000
_cell.angle_alpha   90.00
_cell.angle_beta   90.00
_cell.angle_gamma   90.00
#
_symmetry.space_group_name_H-M   'P 1'
#
loop_
_entity.id
_entity.type
_entity.pdbx_description
1 polymer ?
#
loop_
_entity_poly.entity_id
_entity_poly.type
_entity_poly.pdbx_seq_one_letter_code
_entity_poly.pdbx_strand_id
1 'polypeptide(L)'
;KLEFFPPRYDDFPALNLARRAGETGGTLPAVMNAANEIAVAAFLDRQVRFPQIWQIVESVMDRHTSVAHPDLDAILAADQWAREQARAVIPG
;
A
#
# COMPACT_ATOMS: atom_id res chain seq x y z
N LYS A 1 -10.46 -1.36 34.08
CA LYS A 1 -9.34 -2.29 33.80
C LYS A 1 -9.04 -2.18 32.30
N LEU A 2 -7.78 -2.05 31.92
CA LEU A 2 -7.35 -2.01 30.51
C LEU A 2 -6.58 -3.31 30.22
N GLU A 3 -6.75 -3.82 29.00
CA GLU A 3 -6.08 -5.04 28.53
C GLU A 3 -5.35 -4.71 27.23
N PHE A 4 -4.16 -5.28 27.06
CA PHE A 4 -3.25 -5.00 25.96
C PHE A 4 -2.75 -6.32 25.37
N PHE A 5 -2.63 -6.36 24.04
CA PHE A 5 -2.20 -7.55 23.31
C PHE A 5 -1.23 -7.15 22.19
N PRO A 6 -0.25 -8.00 21.86
CA PRO A 6 0.62 -7.75 20.72
C PRO A 6 -0.17 -7.81 19.40
N PRO A 7 0.27 -7.06 18.37
CA PRO A 7 -0.31 -7.21 17.04
C PRO A 7 -0.09 -8.62 16.49
N ARG A 8 -1.09 -9.15 15.78
CA ARG A 8 -0.99 -10.45 15.09
C ARG A 8 -0.51 -10.22 13.66
N TYR A 9 0.81 -10.14 13.50
CA TYR A 9 1.42 -9.78 12.21
C TYR A 9 1.13 -10.78 11.09
N ASP A 10 0.98 -12.06 11.41
CA ASP A 10 0.66 -13.10 10.43
C ASP A 10 -0.78 -12.99 9.90
N ASP A 11 -1.71 -12.53 10.75
CA ASP A 11 -3.11 -12.32 10.39
C ASP A 11 -3.33 -10.95 9.71
N PHE A 12 -2.50 -9.96 10.05
CA PHE A 12 -2.60 -8.58 9.54
C PHE A 12 -1.28 -8.05 8.96
N PRO A 13 -0.85 -8.56 7.78
CA PRO A 13 0.43 -8.20 7.17
C PRO A 13 0.58 -6.71 6.85
N ALA A 14 -0.52 -5.98 6.69
CA ALA A 14 -0.53 -4.55 6.40
C ALA A 14 0.27 -3.71 7.42
N LEU A 15 0.38 -4.16 8.68
CA LEU A 15 1.22 -3.49 9.68
C LEU A 15 2.71 -3.53 9.32
N ASN A 16 3.18 -4.63 8.74
CA ASN A 16 4.56 -4.74 8.25
C ASN A 16 4.80 -3.88 7.01
N LEU A 17 3.80 -3.77 6.12
CA LEU A 17 3.88 -2.90 4.95
C LEU A 17 3.98 -1.42 5.35
N ALA A 18 3.16 -0.99 6.32
CA ALA A 18 3.21 0.36 6.88
C ALA A 18 4.56 0.66 7.54
N ARG A 19 5.09 -0.29 8.31
CA ARG A 19 6.43 -0.18 8.90
C ARG A 19 7.51 -0.05 7.83
N ARG A 20 7.51 -0.93 6.81
CA ARG A 20 8.46 -0.87 5.69
C ARG A 20 8.40 0.47 4.96
N ALA A 21 7.20 0.99 4.69
CA ALA A 21 7.02 2.29 4.06
C ALA A 21 7.61 3.43 4.92
N GLY A 22 7.30 3.44 6.22
CA GLY A 22 7.81 4.44 7.15
C GLY A 22 9.33 4.39 7.35
N GLU A 23 9.91 3.19 7.47
CA GLU A 23 11.36 2.98 7.63
C GLU A 23 12.13 3.33 6.35
N THR A 24 11.58 3.03 5.17
CA THR A 24 12.20 3.37 3.88
C THR A 24 12.09 4.87 3.58
N GLY A 25 10.96 5.49 3.92
CA GLY A 25 10.68 6.89 3.63
C GLY A 25 10.67 7.18 2.13
N GLY A 26 11.03 8.42 1.77
CA GLY A 26 11.00 8.88 0.39
C GLY A 26 9.59 8.85 -0.19
N THR A 27 9.43 8.29 -1.39
CA THR A 27 8.13 8.18 -2.06
C THR A 27 7.36 6.90 -1.72
N LEU A 28 7.97 5.93 -1.02
CA LEU A 28 7.31 4.65 -0.73
C LEU A 28 6.02 4.77 0.14
N PRO A 29 5.92 5.67 1.14
CA PRO A 29 4.67 5.92 1.86
C PRO A 29 3.51 6.38 0.97
N ALA A 30 3.78 7.26 -0.01
CA ALA A 30 2.77 7.73 -0.95
C ALA A 30 2.28 6.56 -1.83
N VAL A 31 3.21 5.73 -2.31
CA VAL A 31 2.89 4.53 -3.09
C VAL A 31 2.04 3.55 -2.30
N MET A 32 2.40 3.27 -1.04
CA MET A 32 1.61 2.38 -0.17
C MET A 32 0.18 2.91 0.01
N ASN A 33 0.02 4.19 0.34
CA ASN A 33 -1.29 4.79 0.57
C ASN A 33 -2.16 4.75 -0.70
N ALA A 34 -1.60 5.17 -1.83
CA ALA A 34 -2.28 5.20 -3.12
C ALA A 34 -2.73 3.80 -3.58
N ALA A 35 -1.85 2.80 -3.45
CA ALA A 35 -2.19 1.41 -3.76
C ALA A 35 -3.31 0.88 -2.84
N ASN A 36 -3.27 1.23 -1.55
CA ASN A 36 -4.29 0.81 -0.58
C ASN A 36 -5.66 1.41 -0.93
N GLU A 37 -5.74 2.68 -1.31
CA GLU A 37 -7.01 3.29 -1.71
C GLU A 37 -7.66 2.58 -2.90
N ILE A 38 -6.86 2.24 -3.93
CA ILE A 38 -7.36 1.50 -5.09
C ILE A 38 -7.78 0.07 -4.71
N ALA A 39 -6.98 -0.63 -3.90
CA ALA A 39 -7.27 -2.00 -3.50
C ALA A 39 -8.51 -2.10 -2.57
N VAL A 40 -8.68 -1.15 -1.66
CA VAL A 40 -9.87 -1.05 -0.80
C VAL A 40 -11.11 -0.71 -1.63
N ALA A 41 -11.02 0.21 -2.60
CA ALA A 41 -12.13 0.50 -3.50
C ALA A 41 -12.56 -0.75 -4.27
N ALA A 42 -11.61 -1.50 -4.84
CA ALA A 42 -11.90 -2.76 -5.54
C ALA A 42 -12.52 -3.82 -4.61
N PHE A 43 -12.12 -3.86 -3.34
CA PHE A 43 -12.74 -4.75 -2.35
C PHE A 43 -14.19 -4.34 -2.08
N LEU A 44 -14.47 -3.04 -1.91
CA LEU A 44 -15.82 -2.52 -1.71
C LEU A 44 -16.72 -2.78 -2.92
N ASP A 45 -16.15 -2.70 -4.13
CA ASP A 45 -16.82 -3.03 -5.40
C ASP A 45 -16.88 -4.55 -5.67
N ARG A 46 -16.46 -5.39 -4.72
CA ARG A 46 -16.46 -6.86 -4.77
C ARG A 46 -15.63 -7.46 -5.91
N GLN A 47 -14.68 -6.71 -6.46
CA GLN A 47 -13.75 -7.17 -7.50
C GLN A 47 -12.61 -8.03 -6.91
N VAL A 48 -12.25 -7.77 -5.65
CA VAL A 48 -11.20 -8.52 -4.94
C VAL A 48 -11.67 -8.95 -3.54
N ARG A 49 -11.06 -10.00 -3.01
CA ARG A 49 -11.28 -10.49 -1.64
C ARG A 49 -10.45 -9.69 -0.65
N PHE A 50 -10.86 -9.70 0.62
CA PHE A 50 -10.18 -8.94 1.69
C PHE A 50 -8.65 -9.18 1.76
N PRO A 51 -8.12 -10.42 1.68
CA PRO A 51 -6.67 -10.63 1.68
C PRO A 51 -5.91 -10.07 0.48
N GLN A 52 -6.61 -9.87 -0.65
CA GLN A 52 -5.98 -9.32 -1.84
C GLN A 52 -5.64 -7.84 -1.67
N ILE A 53 -6.22 -7.15 -0.69
CA ILE A 53 -5.90 -5.74 -0.40
C ILE A 53 -4.40 -5.58 -0.14
N TRP A 54 -3.87 -6.30 0.87
CA TRP A 54 -2.45 -6.18 1.20
C TRP A 54 -1.54 -6.85 0.17
N GLN A 55 -2.00 -7.88 -0.54
CA GLN A 55 -1.23 -8.50 -1.63
C GLN A 55 -1.01 -7.51 -2.80
N ILE A 56 -2.04 -6.73 -3.16
CA ILE A 56 -1.94 -5.70 -4.18
C ILE A 56 -0.99 -4.58 -3.70
N VAL A 57 -1.18 -4.10 -2.47
CA VAL A 57 -0.32 -3.04 -1.89
C VAL A 57 1.14 -3.47 -1.89
N GLU A 58 1.45 -4.68 -1.40
CA GLU A 58 2.79 -5.25 -1.39
C GLU A 58 3.37 -5.34 -2.80
N SER A 59 2.61 -5.89 -3.76
CA SER A 59 3.07 -6.00 -5.15
C SER A 59 3.37 -4.65 -5.79
N VAL A 60 2.63 -3.59 -5.47
CA VAL A 60 2.87 -2.25 -6.01
C VAL A 60 4.10 -1.62 -5.33
N MET A 61 4.23 -1.78 -4.01
CA MET A 61 5.42 -1.33 -3.28
C MET A 61 6.71 -2.00 -3.79
N ASP A 62 6.67 -3.30 -4.10
CA ASP A 62 7.83 -4.06 -4.60
C ASP A 62 8.31 -3.62 -5.99
N ARG A 63 7.40 -3.10 -6.82
CA ARG A 63 7.73 -2.62 -8.16
C ARG A 63 8.26 -1.18 -8.16
N HIS A 64 8.11 -0.47 -7.05
CA HIS A 64 8.45 0.95 -6.98
C HIS A 64 9.94 1.15 -6.70
N THR A 65 10.56 2.07 -7.44
CA THR A 65 11.89 2.56 -7.09
C THR A 65 11.74 3.85 -6.27
N SER A 66 12.01 3.77 -4.96
CA SER A 66 11.81 4.92 -4.06
C SER A 66 12.76 6.07 -4.36
N VAL A 67 12.22 7.29 -4.34
CA VAL A 67 13.00 8.54 -4.40
C VAL A 67 13.16 9.03 -2.96
N ALA A 68 14.39 9.05 -2.44
CA ALA A 68 14.66 9.26 -1.01
C ALA A 68 14.31 10.67 -0.49
N HIS A 69 14.53 11.71 -1.32
CA HIS A 69 14.26 13.12 -0.97
C HIS A 69 13.38 13.75 -2.04
N PRO A 70 12.10 13.39 -2.10
CA PRO A 70 11.21 13.87 -3.15
C PRO A 70 10.75 15.30 -2.87
N ASP A 71 10.55 16.06 -3.93
CA ASP A 71 9.72 17.25 -3.91
C ASP A 71 8.23 16.86 -4.07
N LEU A 72 7.35 17.87 -4.12
CA LEU A 72 5.92 17.64 -4.26
C LEU A 72 5.58 16.90 -5.57
N ASP A 73 6.24 17.27 -6.67
CA ASP A 73 5.96 16.68 -7.98
C ASP A 73 6.34 15.19 -8.02
N ALA A 74 7.48 14.83 -7.41
CA ALA A 74 7.87 13.43 -7.27
C ALA A 74 6.91 12.62 -6.37
N ILE A 75 6.33 13.23 -5.33
CA ILE A 75 5.30 12.58 -4.49
C ILE A 75 4.02 12.34 -5.31
N LEU A 76 3.55 13.36 -6.03
CA LEU A 76 2.34 13.26 -6.86
C LEU A 76 2.50 12.26 -8.00
N ALA A 77 3.67 12.24 -8.64
CA ALA A 77 3.99 11.25 -9.67
C ALA A 77 4.02 9.82 -9.11
N ALA A 78 4.57 9.62 -7.90
CA ALA A 78 4.57 8.32 -7.24
C ALA A 78 3.16 7.85 -6.85
N ASP A 79 2.30 8.74 -6.34
CA ASP A 79 0.88 8.44 -6.08
C ASP A 79 0.18 8.02 -7.37
N GLN A 80 0.28 8.81 -8.44
CA GLN A 80 -0.37 8.50 -9.70
C GLN A 80 0.09 7.15 -10.27
N TRP A 81 1.41 6.94 -10.31
CA TRP A 81 2.01 5.68 -10.75
C TRP A 81 1.47 4.50 -9.94
N ALA A 82 1.40 4.62 -8.61
CA ALA A 82 0.91 3.55 -7.74
C ALA A 82 -0.56 3.23 -8.00
N ARG A 83 -1.40 4.24 -8.28
CA ARG A 83 -2.80 4.03 -8.65
C ARG A 83 -2.93 3.28 -9.97
N GLU A 84 -2.11 3.61 -10.96
CA GLU A 84 -2.08 2.93 -12.26
C GLU A 84 -1.64 1.47 -12.11
N GLN A 85 -0.56 1.21 -11.35
CA GLN A 85 -0.09 -0.14 -11.08
C GLN A 85 -1.10 -0.99 -10.30
N ALA A 86 -1.78 -0.41 -9.31
CA ALA A 86 -2.79 -1.10 -8.53
C ALA A 86 -4.00 -1.49 -9.40
N ARG A 87 -4.47 -0.60 -10.29
CA ARG A 87 -5.55 -0.91 -11.23
C ARG A 87 -5.16 -2.00 -12.22
N ALA A 88 -3.92 -2.02 -12.68
CA ALA A 88 -3.44 -3.01 -13.66
C ALA A 88 -3.40 -4.45 -13.11
N VAL A 89 -3.40 -4.63 -11.79
CA VAL A 89 -3.40 -5.96 -11.15
C VAL A 89 -4.78 -6.41 -10.65
N ILE A 90 -5.79 -5.53 -10.71
CA ILE A 90 -7.17 -5.88 -10.37
C ILE A 90 -7.81 -6.59 -11.57
N PRO A 91 -8.42 -7.78 -11.40
CA PRO A 91 -9.20 -8.42 -12.45
C PRO A 91 -10.39 -7.56 -12.85
N GLY A 92 -10.63 -7.41 -14.15
CA GLY A 92 -11.83 -6.75 -14.70
C GLY A 92 -13.11 -7.57 -14.52
#